data_AF-A0A336M2H0-F1
#
_entry.id   AF-A0A336M2H0-F1
#
_cell.length_a   1.000
_cell.length_b   1.000
_cell.length_c   1.000
_cell.angle_alpha   90.00
_cell.angle_beta   90.00
_cell.angle_gamma   90.00
#
_symmetry.space_group_name_H-M   'P 1'
#
loop_
_entity.id
_entity.type
_entity.pdbx_description
1 polymer ?
#
loop_
_entity_poly.entity_id
_entity_poly.type
_entity_poly.pdbx_seq_one_letter_code
_entity_poly.pdbx_strand_id
1 'polypeptide(L)'
;MALAFTRNLCRLNTLNRLNLAKAVGPQWCNTRNINLRVVSKPTPKVESHDEKNDRIGRPLSPHLTIYKFQLTSILSISHRFAGVALTGWAVILGYGSLVMPHDAAYYISALESLSAPSLFALKYILTFPLAYHTANGIRHFCWDAGKFLTMPEVYKTGYIMLGASIISTAILCCL
;
A
#
# COMPACT_ATOMS: atom_id res chain seq x y z
N MET A 1 1.18 13.54 -49.63
CA MET A 1 0.41 13.94 -50.83
C MET A 1 0.51 12.97 -52.03
N ALA A 2 1.47 12.04 -52.09
CA ALA A 2 1.63 11.13 -53.24
C ALA A 2 0.67 9.91 -53.28
N LEU A 3 0.13 9.47 -52.14
CA LEU A 3 -0.70 8.25 -52.06
C LEU A 3 -2.18 8.44 -52.45
N ALA A 4 -2.66 9.67 -52.53
CA ALA A 4 -4.05 9.95 -52.92
C ALA A 4 -4.23 9.97 -54.45
N PHE A 5 -3.18 10.29 -55.20
CA PHE A 5 -3.24 10.44 -56.66
C PHE A 5 -3.24 9.08 -57.39
N THR A 6 -2.49 8.11 -56.87
CA THR A 6 -2.40 6.75 -57.47
C THR A 6 -3.70 5.95 -57.32
N ARG A 7 -4.49 6.19 -56.26
CA ARG A 7 -5.80 5.54 -56.08
C ARG A 7 -6.85 6.00 -57.11
N ASN A 8 -6.75 7.22 -57.63
CA ASN A 8 -7.71 7.72 -58.63
C ASN A 8 -7.45 7.15 -60.03
N LEU A 9 -6.20 6.85 -60.39
CA LEU A 9 -5.86 6.34 -61.72
C LEU A 9 -6.27 4.86 -61.93
N CYS A 10 -6.18 4.01 -60.89
CA CYS A 10 -6.65 2.63 -60.97
C CYS A 10 -8.18 2.51 -61.11
N ARG A 11 -8.94 3.48 -60.59
CA ARG A 11 -10.42 3.46 -60.62
C ARG A 11 -10.98 3.87 -61.98
N LEU A 12 -10.28 4.74 -62.72
CA LEU A 12 -10.70 5.17 -64.05
C LEU A 12 -10.46 4.10 -65.12
N ASN A 13 -9.40 3.29 -64.99
CA ASN A 13 -9.07 2.28 -66.01
C ASN A 13 -9.96 1.02 -65.93
N THR A 14 -10.54 0.73 -64.76
CA THR A 14 -11.50 -0.38 -64.58
C THR A 14 -12.91 -0.02 -65.05
N LEU A 15 -13.30 1.26 -64.95
CA LEU A 15 -14.61 1.73 -65.38
C LEU A 15 -14.76 1.86 -66.91
N ASN A 16 -13.66 1.98 -67.65
CA ASN A 16 -13.69 2.00 -69.12
C ASN A 16 -13.77 0.61 -69.77
N ARG A 17 -13.45 -0.47 -69.03
CA ARG A 17 -13.44 -1.85 -69.56
C ARG A 17 -14.77 -2.59 -69.41
N LEU A 18 -15.62 -2.13 -68.52
CA LEU A 18 -16.96 -2.68 -68.33
C LEU A 18 -17.92 -1.61 -68.80
N ASN A 19 -18.57 -1.82 -69.95
CA ASN A 19 -19.67 -1.02 -70.48
C ASN A 19 -20.92 -1.07 -69.57
N LEU A 20 -20.74 -0.93 -68.25
CA LEU A 20 -21.73 -0.93 -67.18
C LEU A 20 -22.23 0.48 -66.82
N ALA A 21 -21.78 1.52 -67.54
CA ALA A 21 -22.25 2.89 -67.31
C ALA A 21 -23.72 3.12 -67.73
N LYS A 22 -24.38 2.14 -68.38
CA LYS A 22 -25.76 2.26 -68.86
C LYS A 22 -26.80 1.43 -68.10
N ALA A 23 -26.40 0.64 -67.10
CA ALA A 23 -27.32 -0.31 -66.44
C ALA A 23 -27.81 0.10 -65.04
N VAL A 24 -27.36 1.22 -64.49
CA VAL A 24 -27.77 1.66 -63.14
C VAL A 24 -28.49 3.00 -63.27
N GLY A 25 -29.82 2.95 -63.37
CA GLY A 25 -30.66 4.15 -63.28
C GLY A 25 -30.46 4.90 -61.96
N PRO A 26 -30.83 6.19 -61.88
CA PRO A 26 -30.46 7.10 -60.79
C PRO A 26 -31.20 6.86 -59.46
N GLN A 27 -31.74 5.66 -59.23
CA GLN A 27 -32.74 5.41 -58.20
C GLN A 27 -32.20 4.76 -56.91
N TRP A 28 -30.88 4.66 -56.75
CA TRP A 28 -30.25 3.96 -55.61
C TRP A 28 -29.33 4.83 -54.75
N CYS A 29 -29.63 6.13 -54.66
CA CYS A 29 -29.09 7.00 -53.63
C CYS A 29 -30.23 7.62 -52.83
N ASN A 30 -31.06 6.79 -52.18
CA ASN A 30 -31.93 7.29 -51.11
C ASN A 30 -31.05 7.58 -49.89
N THR A 31 -30.27 8.67 -49.95
CA THR A 31 -29.51 9.19 -48.82
C THR A 31 -30.51 9.69 -47.80
N ARG A 32 -30.86 8.84 -46.84
CA ARG A 32 -31.58 9.29 -45.65
C ARG A 32 -30.73 10.37 -44.99
N ASN A 33 -31.20 11.62 -45.01
CA ASN A 33 -30.57 12.71 -44.28
C ASN A 33 -30.77 12.45 -42.78
N ILE A 34 -29.79 11.81 -42.15
CA ILE A 34 -29.72 11.70 -40.70
C ILE A 34 -29.24 13.05 -40.19
N ASN A 35 -30.17 13.88 -39.71
CA ASN A 35 -29.83 15.08 -38.98
C ASN A 35 -29.30 14.68 -37.60
N LEU A 36 -27.97 14.63 -37.46
CA LEU A 36 -27.33 14.48 -36.17
C LEU A 36 -27.49 15.81 -35.41
N ARG A 37 -28.29 15.78 -34.34
CA ARG A 37 -28.35 16.90 -33.40
C ARG A 37 -27.06 16.88 -32.56
N VAL A 38 -26.18 17.84 -32.77
CA VAL A 38 -25.05 18.06 -31.87
C VAL A 38 -25.64 18.52 -30.53
N VAL A 39 -25.72 17.62 -29.57
CA VAL A 39 -26.06 17.95 -28.19
C VAL A 39 -24.78 18.41 -27.51
N SER A 40 -24.73 19.67 -27.07
CA SER A 40 -23.65 20.14 -26.22
C SER A 40 -23.70 19.35 -24.90
N LYS A 41 -22.59 18.69 -24.57
CA LYS A 41 -22.46 18.03 -23.26
C LYS A 41 -22.56 19.13 -22.19
N PRO A 42 -23.43 19.00 -21.18
CA PRO A 42 -23.40 19.88 -20.02
C PRO A 42 -21.97 19.91 -19.47
N THR A 43 -21.49 21.09 -19.09
CA THR A 43 -20.21 21.19 -18.38
C THR A 43 -20.29 20.27 -17.16
N PRO A 44 -19.40 19.28 -17.03
CA PRO A 44 -19.43 18.42 -15.87
C PRO A 44 -19.27 19.31 -14.64
N LYS A 45 -20.14 19.15 -13.64
CA LYS A 45 -19.86 19.70 -12.31
C LYS A 45 -18.48 19.16 -11.94
N VAL A 46 -17.55 20.06 -11.63
CA VAL A 46 -16.22 19.69 -11.14
C VAL A 46 -16.42 19.24 -9.70
N GLU A 47 -16.86 18.00 -9.54
CA GLU A 47 -16.96 17.31 -8.24
C GLU A 47 -15.71 16.43 -8.09
N SER A 48 -15.09 16.46 -6.91
CA SER A 48 -14.04 15.51 -6.56
C SER A 48 -14.61 14.09 -6.50
N HIS A 49 -13.74 13.10 -6.69
CA HIS A 49 -14.10 11.69 -6.56
C HIS A 49 -14.78 11.39 -5.21
N ASP A 50 -14.25 11.96 -4.12
CA ASP A 50 -14.70 11.68 -2.77
C ASP A 50 -16.04 12.38 -2.49
N GLU A 51 -16.16 13.66 -2.85
CA GLU A 51 -17.42 14.42 -2.78
C GLU A 51 -18.54 13.72 -3.55
N LYS A 52 -18.21 13.16 -4.71
CA LYS A 52 -19.15 12.38 -5.51
C LYS A 52 -19.59 11.11 -4.79
N ASN A 53 -18.67 10.36 -4.19
CA ASN A 53 -18.95 9.10 -3.48
C ASN A 53 -19.74 9.32 -2.18
N ASP A 54 -19.45 10.40 -1.46
CA ASP A 54 -20.17 10.82 -0.27
C ASP A 54 -21.61 11.21 -0.63
N ARG A 55 -21.79 11.99 -1.70
CA ARG A 55 -23.11 12.41 -2.19
C ARG A 55 -24.00 11.23 -2.59
N ILE A 56 -23.44 10.21 -3.24
CA ILE A 56 -24.19 9.04 -3.72
C ILE A 56 -24.29 7.93 -2.67
N GLY A 57 -23.59 8.05 -1.54
CA GLY A 57 -23.62 7.06 -0.44
C GLY A 57 -23.09 5.69 -0.85
N ARG A 58 -22.02 5.62 -1.65
CA ARG A 58 -21.45 4.31 -2.03
C ARG A 58 -20.83 3.62 -0.81
N PRO A 59 -21.16 2.35 -0.55
CA PRO A 59 -20.53 1.62 0.56
C PRO A 59 -19.06 1.34 0.25
N LEU A 60 -18.23 1.38 1.29
CA LEU A 60 -16.83 0.97 1.19
C LEU A 60 -16.75 -0.56 1.10
N SER A 61 -15.97 -1.07 0.15
CA SER A 61 -15.74 -2.51 0.06
C SER A 61 -15.05 -3.03 1.34
N PRO A 62 -15.40 -4.24 1.81
CA PRO A 62 -14.69 -4.85 2.92
C PRO A 62 -13.21 -5.02 2.55
N HIS A 63 -12.32 -4.77 3.51
CA HIS A 63 -10.87 -4.72 3.30
C HIS A 63 -10.18 -5.56 4.37
N LEU A 64 -9.91 -5.02 5.56
CA LEU A 64 -9.22 -5.75 6.63
C LEU A 64 -9.97 -7.00 7.11
N THR A 65 -11.30 -6.99 7.04
CA THR A 65 -12.15 -8.09 7.50
C THR A 65 -12.10 -9.33 6.59
N ILE A 66 -11.72 -9.17 5.33
CA ILE A 66 -11.64 -10.25 4.33
C ILE A 66 -10.23 -10.52 3.83
N TYR A 67 -9.26 -9.69 4.23
CA TYR A 67 -7.89 -9.79 3.75
C TYR A 67 -7.16 -10.94 4.44
N LYS A 68 -6.46 -11.77 3.65
CA LYS A 68 -5.66 -12.88 4.20
C LYS A 68 -4.40 -12.35 4.87
N PHE A 69 -4.25 -12.61 6.16
CA PHE A 69 -3.02 -12.25 6.88
C PHE A 69 -1.80 -12.96 6.28
N GLN A 70 -0.81 -12.15 5.90
CA GLN A 70 0.52 -12.64 5.51
C GLN A 70 1.55 -12.24 6.56
N LEU A 71 2.64 -13.00 6.63
CA LEU A 71 3.76 -12.72 7.52
C LEU A 71 4.23 -11.27 7.41
N THR A 72 4.35 -10.73 6.19
CA THR A 72 4.76 -9.34 5.94
C THR A 72 3.82 -8.31 6.55
N SER A 73 2.51 -8.50 6.42
CA SER A 73 1.50 -7.60 6.98
C SER A 73 1.55 -7.57 8.50
N ILE A 74 1.68 -8.75 9.13
CA ILE A 74 1.78 -8.89 10.58
C ILE A 74 3.07 -8.23 11.08
N LEU A 75 4.22 -8.52 10.45
CA LEU A 75 5.51 -7.96 10.86
C LEU A 75 5.48 -6.41 10.80
N SER A 76 4.86 -5.84 9.76
CA SER A 76 4.72 -4.39 9.60
C SER A 76 3.85 -3.76 10.69
N ILE A 77 2.69 -4.36 10.99
CA ILE A 77 1.79 -3.88 12.05
C ILE A 77 2.47 -4.00 13.42
N SER A 78 3.09 -5.14 13.72
CA SER A 78 3.84 -5.36 14.96
C SER A 78 5.00 -4.39 15.12
N HIS A 79 5.65 -3.96 14.04
CA HIS A 79 6.73 -2.96 14.10
C HIS A 79 6.23 -1.59 14.54
N ARG A 80 5.03 -1.19 14.07
CA ARG A 80 4.37 0.04 14.51
C ARG A 80 4.01 -0.04 15.99
N PHE A 81 3.37 -1.14 16.42
CA PHE A 81 3.01 -1.33 17.84
C PHE A 81 4.24 -1.35 18.75
N ALA A 82 5.31 -2.05 18.36
CA ALA A 82 6.56 -2.05 19.12
C ALA A 82 7.19 -0.64 19.21
N GLY A 83 7.13 0.14 18.12
CA GLY A 83 7.59 1.53 18.12
C GLY A 83 6.78 2.41 19.07
N VAL A 84 5.44 2.30 19.04
CA VAL A 84 4.55 3.02 19.98
C VAL A 84 4.82 2.62 21.42
N ALA A 85 5.01 1.33 21.70
CA ALA A 85 5.34 0.84 23.04
C ALA A 85 6.67 1.42 23.55
N LEU A 86 7.72 1.41 22.71
CA LEU A 86 9.03 1.97 23.02
C LEU A 86 8.97 3.48 23.29
N THR A 87 8.29 4.24 22.43
CA THR A 87 8.07 5.67 22.66
C THR A 87 7.27 5.90 23.94
N GLY A 88 6.25 5.08 24.20
CA GLY A 88 5.46 5.13 25.43
C GLY A 88 6.33 4.95 26.67
N TRP A 89 7.22 3.95 26.70
CA TRP A 89 8.14 3.76 27.82
C TRP A 89 9.12 4.91 27.97
N ALA A 90 9.70 5.41 26.87
CA ALA A 90 10.61 6.55 26.92
C ALA A 90 9.94 7.79 27.52
N VAL A 91 8.68 8.06 27.13
CA VAL A 91 7.90 9.17 27.67
C VAL A 91 7.53 8.94 29.13
N ILE A 92 7.05 7.75 29.50
CA ILE A 92 6.66 7.43 30.88
C ILE A 92 7.86 7.53 31.82
N LEU A 93 9.01 6.95 31.45
CA LEU A 93 10.21 6.98 32.28
C LEU A 93 10.84 8.38 32.31
N GLY A 94 10.89 9.07 31.18
CA GLY A 94 11.45 10.42 31.07
C GLY A 94 10.62 11.49 31.75
N TYR A 95 9.29 11.42 31.66
CA TYR A 95 8.41 12.31 32.40
C TYR A 95 8.32 11.92 33.88
N GLY A 96 8.26 10.61 34.16
CA GLY A 96 8.28 10.06 35.51
C GLY A 96 9.48 10.54 36.32
N SER A 97 10.67 10.56 35.74
CA SER A 97 11.87 11.05 36.44
C SER A 97 11.80 12.52 36.84
N LEU A 98 10.97 13.33 36.18
CA LEU A 98 10.78 14.75 36.51
C LEU A 98 9.74 14.99 37.59
N VAL A 99 8.74 14.12 37.71
CA VAL A 99 7.57 14.33 38.60
C VAL A 99 7.57 13.44 39.83
N MET A 100 8.30 12.33 39.81
CA MET A 100 8.32 11.39 40.92
C MET A 100 9.16 11.92 42.10
N PRO A 101 8.76 11.66 43.35
CA PRO A 101 9.40 12.22 44.55
C PRO A 101 10.72 11.53 44.95
N HIS A 102 11.00 10.35 44.39
CA HIS A 102 12.19 9.57 44.71
C HIS A 102 13.05 9.33 43.48
N ASP A 103 14.30 8.92 43.70
CA ASP A 103 15.25 8.60 42.65
C ASP A 103 15.04 7.18 42.09
N ALA A 104 15.80 6.85 41.03
CA ALA A 104 15.72 5.54 40.40
C ALA A 104 16.10 4.40 41.36
N ALA A 105 17.07 4.62 42.27
CA ALA A 105 17.54 3.61 43.20
C ALA A 105 16.43 3.15 44.16
N TYR A 106 15.63 4.09 44.66
CA TYR A 106 14.45 3.77 45.47
C TYR A 106 13.48 2.83 44.74
N TYR A 107 13.10 3.16 43.50
CA TYR A 107 12.16 2.32 42.74
C TYR A 107 12.76 0.97 42.34
N ILE A 108 14.06 0.90 42.04
CA ILE A 108 14.74 -0.36 41.76
C ILE A 108 14.70 -1.27 42.99
N SER A 109 15.01 -0.75 44.18
CA SER A 109 14.94 -1.54 45.43
C SER A 109 13.53 -2.06 45.72
N ALA A 110 12.49 -1.31 45.37
CA ALA A 110 11.11 -1.78 45.49
C ALA A 110 10.82 -2.96 44.55
N LEU A 111 11.39 -2.97 43.34
CA LEU A 111 11.25 -4.06 42.38
C LEU A 111 11.97 -5.34 42.81
N GLU A 112 13.05 -5.24 43.60
CA GLU A 112 13.79 -6.42 44.10
C GLU A 112 12.94 -7.35 44.97
N SER A 113 11.85 -6.84 45.55
CA SER A 113 10.90 -7.63 46.34
C SER A 113 9.98 -8.54 45.49
N LEU A 114 9.98 -8.38 44.16
CA LEU A 114 9.14 -9.15 43.25
C LEU A 114 9.64 -10.60 43.11
N SER A 115 8.72 -11.52 42.88
CA SER A 115 9.06 -12.91 42.59
C SER A 115 9.87 -13.03 41.29
N ALA A 116 10.74 -14.05 41.18
CA ALA A 116 11.54 -14.27 39.98
C ALA A 116 10.72 -14.34 38.67
N PRO A 117 9.55 -15.00 38.62
CA PRO A 117 8.68 -14.96 37.43
C PRO A 117 8.17 -13.55 37.09
N SER A 118 7.83 -12.76 38.11
CA SER A 118 7.36 -11.37 37.92
C SER A 118 8.48 -10.48 37.37
N LEU A 119 9.69 -10.61 37.90
CA LEU A 119 10.86 -9.88 37.40
C LEU A 119 11.20 -10.28 35.96
N PHE A 120 11.16 -11.58 35.65
CA PHE A 120 11.38 -12.06 34.29
C PHE A 120 10.33 -11.50 33.31
N ALA A 121 9.05 -11.51 33.70
CA ALA A 121 7.98 -10.96 32.88
C ALA A 121 8.17 -9.46 32.62
N LEU A 122 8.56 -8.70 33.65
CA LEU A 122 8.84 -7.27 33.51
C LEU A 122 10.00 -7.02 32.54
N LYS A 123 11.12 -7.76 32.71
CA LYS A 123 12.26 -7.69 31.78
C LYS A 123 11.81 -8.00 30.35
N TYR A 124 11.06 -9.08 30.14
CA TYR A 124 10.58 -9.49 28.82
C TYR A 124 9.69 -8.44 28.15
N ILE A 125 8.73 -7.87 28.90
CA ILE A 125 7.83 -6.84 28.37
C ILE A 125 8.62 -5.63 27.87
N LEU A 126 9.69 -5.23 28.57
CA LEU A 126 10.54 -4.11 28.17
C LEU A 126 11.49 -4.47 27.01
N THR A 127 12.10 -5.65 27.04
CA THR A 127 13.18 -6.00 26.10
C THR A 127 12.67 -6.56 24.78
N PHE A 128 11.52 -7.26 24.75
CA PHE A 128 11.04 -7.90 23.53
C PHE A 128 10.68 -6.89 22.42
N PRO A 129 9.85 -5.84 22.68
CA PRO A 129 9.61 -4.79 21.69
C PRO A 129 10.87 -4.05 21.26
N LEU A 130 11.83 -3.83 22.16
CA LEU A 130 13.13 -3.24 21.82
C LEU A 130 13.89 -4.10 20.80
N ALA A 131 14.08 -5.38 21.10
CA ALA A 131 14.80 -6.31 20.24
C ALA A 131 14.09 -6.50 18.89
N TYR A 132 12.77 -6.67 18.91
CA TYR A 132 11.96 -6.81 17.71
C TYR A 132 11.98 -5.55 16.83
N HIS A 133 11.75 -4.37 17.41
CA HIS A 133 11.71 -3.12 16.66
C HIS A 133 13.08 -2.81 16.06
N THR A 134 14.16 -3.05 16.79
CA THR A 134 15.54 -2.85 16.30
C THR A 134 15.86 -3.81 15.15
N ALA A 135 15.61 -5.12 15.31
CA ALA A 135 15.87 -6.12 14.27
C ALA A 135 15.06 -5.85 13.00
N ASN A 136 13.76 -5.52 13.15
CA ASN A 136 12.95 -5.17 11.99
C ASN A 136 13.34 -3.81 11.40
N GLY A 137 13.78 -2.85 12.20
CA GLY A 137 14.29 -1.55 11.75
C GLY A 137 15.49 -1.70 10.83
N ILE A 138 16.45 -2.57 11.19
CA ILE A 138 17.60 -2.92 10.32
C ILE A 138 17.12 -3.49 8.99
N ARG A 139 16.11 -4.37 9.02
CA ARG A 139 15.50 -4.93 7.80
C ARG A 139 14.85 -3.84 6.94
N HIS A 140 14.15 -2.88 7.55
CA HIS A 140 13.60 -1.71 6.85
C HIS A 140 14.69 -0.83 6.23
N PHE A 141 15.79 -0.55 6.94
CA PHE A 141 16.92 0.18 6.36
C PHE A 141 17.56 -0.55 5.18
N CYS A 142 17.61 -1.88 5.20
CA CYS A 142 18.05 -2.65 4.05
C CYS A 142 17.10 -2.49 2.85
N TRP A 143 15.80 -2.42 3.08
CA TRP A 143 14.80 -2.14 2.04
C TRP A 143 14.92 -0.73 1.48
N ASP A 144 15.14 0.27 2.33
CA ASP A 144 15.37 1.66 1.91
C ASP A 144 16.65 1.78 1.06
N ALA A 145 17.65 0.94 1.33
CA ALA A 145 18.85 0.79 0.50
C ALA A 145 18.64 -0.05 -0.79
N GLY A 146 17.41 -0.45 -1.10
CA GLY A 146 17.07 -1.21 -2.31
C GLY A 146 17.41 -2.70 -2.27
N LYS A 147 17.66 -3.29 -1.09
CA LYS A 147 18.04 -4.70 -0.93
C LYS A 147 16.85 -5.57 -0.48
N PHE A 148 16.88 -6.86 -0.80
CA PHE A 148 15.91 -7.86 -0.30
C PHE A 148 14.43 -7.56 -0.62
N LEU A 149 14.15 -7.06 -1.82
CA LEU A 149 12.81 -6.64 -2.24
C LEU A 149 12.04 -7.71 -3.03
N THR A 150 12.64 -8.87 -3.30
CA THR A 150 11.90 -9.99 -3.92
C THR A 150 11.09 -10.75 -2.87
N MET A 151 9.96 -11.35 -3.27
CA MET A 151 9.08 -12.06 -2.35
C MET A 151 9.80 -13.14 -1.52
N PRO A 152 10.68 -14.01 -2.09
CA PRO A 152 11.42 -14.98 -1.29
C PRO A 152 12.35 -14.33 -0.26
N GLU A 153 13.04 -13.25 -0.63
CA GLU A 153 13.96 -12.53 0.27
C GLU A 153 13.21 -11.81 1.39
N VAL A 154 12.07 -11.22 1.10
CA VAL A 154 11.21 -10.55 2.08
C VAL A 154 10.77 -11.55 3.16
N TYR A 155 10.40 -12.78 2.79
CA TYR A 155 10.05 -13.83 3.75
C TYR A 155 11.28 -14.34 4.51
N LYS A 156 12.39 -14.60 3.81
CA LYS A 156 13.65 -15.06 4.43
C LYS A 156 14.14 -14.08 5.48
N THR A 157 14.25 -12.80 5.13
CA THR A 157 14.64 -11.73 6.07
C THR A 157 13.64 -11.57 7.20
N GLY A 158 12.35 -11.82 6.96
CA GLY A 158 11.31 -11.84 8.00
C GLY A 158 11.53 -12.93 9.05
N TYR A 159 11.87 -14.16 8.66
CA TYR A 159 12.19 -15.20 9.63
C TYR A 159 13.53 -14.97 10.35
N ILE A 160 14.53 -14.46 9.63
CA ILE A 160 15.84 -14.13 10.22
C ILE A 160 15.71 -13.09 11.32
N MET A 161 14.98 -11.98 11.06
CA MET A 161 14.79 -10.95 12.08
C MET A 161 13.98 -11.45 13.27
N LEU A 162 13.03 -12.37 13.07
CA LEU A 162 12.25 -12.96 14.16
C LEU A 162 13.18 -13.79 15.07
N GLY A 163 13.99 -14.66 14.48
CA GLY A 163 14.99 -15.43 15.22
C GLY A 163 15.96 -14.52 15.99
N ALA A 164 16.50 -13.49 15.32
CA ALA A 164 17.38 -12.51 15.95
C ALA A 164 16.71 -11.81 17.14
N SER A 165 15.44 -11.38 16.98
CA SER A 165 14.71 -10.71 18.05
C SER A 165 14.49 -11.60 19.28
N ILE A 166 14.15 -12.88 19.08
CA ILE A 166 13.94 -13.84 20.18
C ILE A 166 15.25 -14.10 20.92
N ILE A 167 16.35 -14.33 20.19
CA ILE A 167 17.67 -14.58 20.78
C ILE A 167 18.13 -13.34 21.57
N SER A 168 18.04 -12.15 20.99
CA SER A 168 18.41 -10.91 21.67
C SER A 168 17.56 -10.68 22.92
N THR A 169 16.25 -10.94 22.85
CA THR A 169 15.35 -10.84 24.02
C THR A 169 15.77 -11.81 25.13
N ALA A 170 16.04 -13.07 24.79
CA ALA A 170 16.45 -14.08 25.76
C ALA A 170 17.75 -13.69 26.46
N ILE A 171 18.75 -13.20 25.70
CA ILE A 171 20.00 -12.69 26.26
C ILE A 171 19.71 -11.54 27.23
N LEU A 172 18.94 -10.53 26.80
CA LEU A 172 18.64 -9.35 27.61
C LEU A 172 17.85 -9.68 28.89
N CYS A 173 16.99 -10.71 28.88
CA CYS A 173 16.27 -11.13 30.07
C CYS A 173 17.13 -11.91 31.07
N CYS A 174 18.18 -12.59 30.58
CA CYS A 174 19.09 -13.40 31.39
C CYS A 174 20.24 -12.59 32.00
N LEU A 175 20.53 -11.39 31.48
CA LEU A 175 21.41 -10.39 32.10
C LEU A 175 20.70 -9.75 33.31
#